data_AF-A0A498E9J1-F1
#
_entry.id   AF-A0A498E9J1-F1
#
_cell.length_a   1.000
_cell.length_b   1.000
_cell.length_c   1.000
_cell.angle_alpha   90.00
_cell.angle_beta   90.00
_cell.angle_gamma   90.00
#
_symmetry.space_group_name_H-M   'P 1'
#
loop_
_entity.id
_entity.type
_entity.pdbx_description
1 polymer ?
#
loop_
_entity_poly.entity_id
_entity_poly.type
_entity_poly.pdbx_seq_one_letter_code
_entity_poly.pdbx_strand_id
1 'polypeptide(L)'
;MLARLTELDAEHARAVAGGGEKYVARHRDRGKLLARERVELLIDPDTPFLELSPLAAWGSDYAVGASLVTGIGTVSGVECLITANDPTVRGGASNPWTLKKALRANEIARANRLPCVSLVESGGADLPSQKEIFIPGGALFRDLTRLSEAGIPTVAVVFGNSTAGGAYVPGMSDHVIMVRERAKVFLGGPPLVRMATGEESGDEELGGADMHARTSGLADHFALDEPDALRRARRVVARLNWRKAHADPPPAVPPRHDEDELLGIVPGDLKTPFDPREVIARIVDGSEFDEFKPLYGPSLATGWARLHGYPVGVLANAQGVLFSEESQKATQFIQLANQRDIPLLFLHNTTGYMVGREYEQGGIIKHGAMMINAVSNSKVPHLSVLMGASYGAGHYGMCGRAYDPRFLFAWPSAKSAVMGPQQLAGVMSIVMRESAAAKGRPYDEEQDAALRAMVEQQIEAESLPVFLSGRLYDDGVIDPRDTRTVLGLCLSAIHTAPVAGARGGFGVFRM
;
A
#
# COMPACT_ATOMS: atom_id res chain seq x y z
N MET A 1 -19.93 -4.26 -11.64
CA MET A 1 -19.18 -3.98 -10.39
C MET A 1 -19.56 -4.93 -9.26
N LEU A 2 -20.84 -5.02 -8.87
CA LEU A 2 -21.30 -5.82 -7.71
C LEU A 2 -20.75 -7.26 -7.63
N ALA A 3 -20.76 -8.02 -8.72
CA ALA A 3 -20.20 -9.38 -8.72
C ALA A 3 -18.72 -9.43 -8.32
N ARG A 4 -17.92 -8.45 -8.78
CA ARG A 4 -16.50 -8.34 -8.43
C ARG A 4 -16.29 -7.94 -6.98
N LEU A 5 -17.22 -7.18 -6.39
CA LEU A 5 -17.20 -6.86 -4.96
C LEU A 5 -17.48 -8.12 -4.14
N THR A 6 -18.45 -8.95 -4.54
CA THR A 6 -18.69 -10.24 -3.89
C THR A 6 -17.48 -11.17 -3.94
N GLU A 7 -16.78 -11.22 -5.08
CA GLU A 7 -15.52 -11.96 -5.19
C GLU A 7 -14.43 -11.38 -4.28
N LEU A 8 -14.29 -10.06 -4.24
CA LEU A 8 -13.34 -9.37 -3.37
C LEU A 8 -13.63 -9.65 -1.88
N ASP A 9 -14.89 -9.61 -1.47
CA ASP A 9 -15.32 -9.90 -0.09
C ASP A 9 -14.92 -11.32 0.33
N ALA A 10 -15.04 -12.29 -0.58
CA ALA A 10 -14.59 -13.66 -0.32
C ALA A 10 -13.07 -13.73 -0.09
N GLU A 11 -12.28 -12.97 -0.85
CA GLU A 11 -10.82 -12.90 -0.68
C GLU A 11 -10.43 -12.15 0.60
N HIS A 12 -11.12 -11.07 0.97
CA HIS A 12 -10.95 -10.41 2.25
C HIS A 12 -11.33 -11.32 3.43
N ALA A 13 -12.40 -12.11 3.31
CA ALA A 13 -12.78 -13.09 4.32
C ALA A 13 -11.67 -14.13 4.55
N ARG A 14 -10.94 -14.53 3.51
CA ARG A 14 -9.75 -15.41 3.65
C ARG A 14 -8.64 -14.75 4.44
N ALA A 15 -8.37 -13.46 4.21
CA ALA A 15 -7.38 -12.69 4.98
C ALA A 15 -7.81 -12.51 6.45
N VAL A 16 -9.11 -12.31 6.71
CA VAL A 16 -9.67 -12.18 8.06
C VAL A 16 -9.63 -13.50 8.83
N ALA A 17 -9.81 -14.64 8.15
CA ALA A 17 -9.76 -15.97 8.76
C ALA A 17 -8.37 -16.34 9.33
N GLY A 18 -7.31 -15.62 8.94
CA GLY A 18 -5.95 -15.84 9.44
C GLY A 18 -5.45 -17.25 9.14
N GLY A 19 -5.02 -17.96 10.18
CA GLY A 19 -4.60 -19.36 10.09
C GLY A 19 -5.74 -20.36 9.84
N GLY A 20 -7.00 -19.92 9.90
CA GLY A 20 -8.19 -20.77 9.85
C GLY A 20 -8.64 -21.27 11.22
N GLU A 21 -9.87 -21.79 11.27
CA GLU A 21 -10.62 -22.10 12.49
C GLU A 21 -9.83 -22.91 13.53
N LYS A 22 -9.13 -23.98 13.08
CA LYS A 22 -8.31 -24.83 13.95
C LYS A 22 -7.21 -24.04 14.69
N TYR A 23 -6.51 -23.15 13.99
CA TYR A 23 -5.40 -22.39 14.57
C TYR A 23 -5.89 -21.21 15.40
N VAL A 24 -7.01 -20.60 15.00
CA VAL A 24 -7.73 -19.59 15.78
C VAL A 24 -8.20 -20.18 17.13
N ALA A 25 -8.87 -21.34 17.11
CA ALA A 25 -9.30 -22.03 18.33
C ALA A 25 -8.11 -22.33 19.26
N ARG A 26 -7.03 -22.91 18.71
CA ARG A 26 -5.80 -23.18 19.49
C ARG A 26 -5.15 -21.90 20.06
N HIS A 27 -5.29 -20.75 19.40
CA HIS A 27 -4.82 -19.47 19.93
C HIS A 27 -5.70 -18.97 21.07
N ARG A 28 -7.03 -19.08 20.92
CA ARG A 28 -8.00 -18.74 21.96
C ARG A 28 -7.88 -19.64 23.20
N ASP A 29 -7.61 -20.93 23.03
CA ASP A 29 -7.39 -21.88 24.15
C ASP A 29 -6.21 -21.47 25.05
N ARG A 30 -5.28 -20.67 24.53
CA ARG A 30 -4.17 -20.06 25.29
C ARG A 30 -4.56 -18.75 25.98
N GLY A 31 -5.84 -18.38 25.94
CA GLY A 31 -6.39 -17.14 26.52
C GLY A 31 -5.87 -15.87 25.86
N LYS A 32 -5.55 -15.91 24.56
CA LYS A 32 -4.94 -14.81 23.81
C LYS A 32 -5.91 -14.17 22.83
N LEU A 33 -5.78 -12.86 22.63
CA LEU A 33 -6.52 -12.14 21.60
C LEU A 33 -5.89 -12.39 20.22
N LEU A 34 -6.72 -12.38 19.18
CA LEU A 34 -6.29 -12.37 17.79
C LEU A 34 -5.67 -11.02 17.41
N ALA A 35 -4.88 -10.99 16.34
CA ALA A 35 -4.24 -9.76 15.87
C ALA A 35 -5.23 -8.61 15.65
N ARG A 36 -6.36 -8.90 14.99
CA ARG A 36 -7.42 -7.91 14.69
C ARG A 36 -8.15 -7.45 15.95
N GLU A 37 -8.41 -8.34 16.91
CA GLU A 37 -9.01 -7.99 18.21
C GLU A 37 -8.07 -7.06 19.01
N ARG A 38 -6.75 -7.26 18.92
CA ARG A 38 -5.77 -6.35 19.54
C ARG A 38 -5.76 -4.98 18.88
N VAL A 39 -5.89 -4.91 17.55
CA VAL A 39 -6.02 -3.64 16.82
C VAL A 39 -7.31 -2.93 17.25
N GLU A 40 -8.43 -3.63 17.28
CA GLU A 40 -9.74 -3.09 17.69
C GLU A 40 -9.71 -2.52 19.12
N LEU A 41 -9.09 -3.22 20.06
CA LEU A 41 -8.91 -2.73 21.44
C LEU A 41 -7.86 -1.62 21.59
N LEU A 42 -6.95 -1.48 20.61
CA LEU A 42 -5.93 -0.43 20.61
C LEU A 42 -6.52 0.91 20.15
N ILE A 43 -7.29 0.90 19.07
CA ILE A 43 -7.81 2.12 18.43
C ILE A 43 -8.90 2.77 19.28
N ASP A 44 -9.15 4.05 19.00
CA ASP A 44 -10.22 4.80 19.66
C ASP A 44 -11.60 4.29 19.21
N PRO A 45 -12.56 4.14 20.13
CA PRO A 45 -13.92 3.77 19.78
C PRO A 45 -14.51 4.68 18.70
N ASP A 46 -15.28 4.09 17.79
CA ASP A 46 -15.96 4.78 16.69
C ASP A 46 -15.02 5.53 15.72
N THR A 47 -13.73 5.20 15.71
CA THR A 47 -12.78 5.73 14.73
C THR A 47 -12.50 4.72 13.60
N PRO A 48 -12.20 5.20 12.38
CA PRO A 48 -11.92 4.33 11.25
C PRO A 48 -10.55 3.64 11.41
N PHE A 49 -10.45 2.46 10.79
CA PHE A 49 -9.19 1.76 10.57
C PHE A 49 -8.99 1.55 9.07
N LEU A 50 -8.03 2.24 8.48
CA LEU A 50 -7.64 2.04 7.09
C LEU A 50 -6.67 0.87 7.02
N GLU A 51 -7.17 -0.34 6.76
CA GLU A 51 -6.34 -1.51 6.54
C GLU A 51 -5.57 -1.41 5.21
N LEU A 52 -4.30 -1.81 5.23
CA LEU A 52 -3.37 -1.74 4.10
C LEU A 52 -2.96 -3.14 3.64
N SER A 53 -3.00 -3.35 2.33
CA SER A 53 -2.65 -4.58 1.61
C SER A 53 -3.22 -5.86 2.26
N PRO A 54 -4.54 -5.94 2.53
CA PRO A 54 -5.16 -7.12 3.15
C PRO A 54 -4.96 -8.39 2.29
N LEU A 55 -4.86 -8.25 0.97
CA LEU A 55 -4.70 -9.36 0.03
C LEU A 55 -3.24 -9.78 -0.18
N ALA A 56 -2.26 -9.22 0.54
CA ALA A 56 -0.86 -9.60 0.39
C ALA A 56 -0.66 -11.12 0.40
N ALA A 57 0.23 -11.62 -0.47
CA ALA A 57 0.48 -13.04 -0.72
C ALA A 57 -0.63 -13.81 -1.46
N TRP A 58 -1.70 -13.15 -1.92
CA TRP A 58 -2.67 -13.79 -2.82
C TRP A 58 -2.01 -14.35 -4.07
N GLY A 59 -2.41 -15.57 -4.46
CA GLY A 59 -1.83 -16.29 -5.59
C GLY A 59 -0.43 -16.86 -5.34
N SER A 60 0.03 -16.91 -4.09
CA SER A 60 1.28 -17.58 -3.68
C SER A 60 1.00 -18.79 -2.77
N ASP A 61 2.06 -19.51 -2.37
CA ASP A 61 1.98 -20.64 -1.43
C ASP A 61 1.83 -20.23 0.05
N TYR A 62 1.73 -18.92 0.32
CA TYR A 62 1.53 -18.36 1.65
C TYR A 62 0.07 -17.94 1.87
N ALA A 63 -0.34 -17.86 3.13
CA ALA A 63 -1.69 -17.41 3.47
C ALA A 63 -1.90 -15.93 3.07
N VAL A 64 -3.09 -15.64 2.54
CA VAL A 64 -3.53 -14.28 2.23
C VAL A 64 -3.48 -13.43 3.50
N GLY A 65 -3.00 -12.19 3.38
CA GLY A 65 -2.70 -11.30 4.50
C GLY A 65 -1.25 -11.40 4.99
N ALA A 66 -0.48 -12.38 4.51
CA ALA A 66 0.96 -12.51 4.75
C ALA A 66 1.36 -12.50 6.24
N SER A 67 0.56 -13.14 7.11
CA SER A 67 0.80 -13.24 8.57
C SER A 67 0.92 -11.89 9.30
N LEU A 68 0.44 -10.78 8.70
CA LEU A 68 0.59 -9.44 9.25
C LEU A 68 -0.59 -8.54 8.86
N VAL A 69 -1.26 -8.00 9.86
CA VAL A 69 -2.23 -6.91 9.68
C VAL A 69 -1.46 -5.60 9.74
N THR A 70 -1.71 -4.71 8.79
CA THR A 70 -1.15 -3.36 8.77
C THR A 70 -2.26 -2.36 8.48
N GLY A 71 -2.22 -1.20 9.09
CA GLY A 71 -3.17 -0.14 8.79
C GLY A 71 -2.93 1.14 9.56
N ILE A 72 -3.76 2.14 9.31
CA ILE A 72 -3.75 3.41 10.01
C ILE A 72 -5.01 3.50 10.87
N GLY A 73 -4.84 3.75 12.16
CA GLY A 73 -5.95 3.91 13.10
C GLY A 73 -5.66 5.02 14.10
N THR A 74 -6.72 5.56 14.70
CA THR A 74 -6.57 6.61 15.72
C THR A 74 -6.34 5.98 17.08
N VAL A 75 -5.28 6.38 17.79
CA VAL A 75 -4.96 5.91 19.13
C VAL A 75 -4.78 7.12 20.04
N SER A 76 -5.71 7.32 20.98
CA SER A 76 -5.71 8.49 21.88
C SER A 76 -5.64 9.83 21.12
N GLY A 77 -6.43 9.96 20.06
CA GLY A 77 -6.50 11.15 19.20
C GLY A 77 -5.35 11.30 18.19
N VAL A 78 -4.46 10.31 18.07
CA VAL A 78 -3.31 10.35 17.17
C VAL A 78 -3.44 9.28 16.10
N GLU A 79 -3.33 9.66 14.83
CA GLU A 79 -3.25 8.70 13.71
C GLU A 79 -1.90 7.96 13.77
N CYS A 80 -1.95 6.66 14.01
CA CYS A 80 -0.78 5.79 14.12
C CYS A 80 -0.78 4.77 12.99
N LEU A 81 0.42 4.46 12.48
CA LEU A 81 0.62 3.25 11.69
C LEU A 81 0.71 2.06 12.65
N ILE A 82 -0.17 1.08 12.47
CA ILE A 82 -0.25 -0.11 13.32
C ILE A 82 0.18 -1.33 12.51
N THR A 83 1.07 -2.14 13.07
CA THR A 83 1.44 -3.46 12.52
C THR A 83 1.14 -4.53 13.57
N ALA A 84 0.43 -5.59 13.22
CA ALA A 84 0.11 -6.68 14.14
C ALA A 84 0.40 -8.04 13.51
N ASN A 85 1.32 -8.80 14.09
CA ASN A 85 1.59 -10.16 13.63
C ASN A 85 0.36 -11.04 13.89
N ASP A 86 0.04 -11.92 12.94
CA ASP A 86 -0.98 -12.95 13.12
C ASP A 86 -0.35 -14.29 13.54
N PRO A 87 -0.32 -14.62 14.84
CA PRO A 87 0.26 -15.87 15.34
C PRO A 87 -0.52 -17.11 14.91
N THR A 88 -1.73 -16.98 14.38
CA THR A 88 -2.51 -18.12 13.87
C THR A 88 -1.95 -18.62 12.54
N VAL A 89 -1.29 -17.76 11.76
CA VAL A 89 -0.65 -18.12 10.49
C VAL A 89 0.80 -18.57 10.75
N ARG A 90 1.03 -19.89 10.79
CA ARG A 90 2.37 -20.48 11.04
C ARG A 90 3.11 -19.87 12.24
N GLY A 91 2.40 -19.53 13.32
CA GLY A 91 3.01 -18.92 14.50
C GLY A 91 3.44 -17.46 14.29
N GLY A 92 2.93 -16.76 13.28
CA GLY A 92 3.30 -15.39 12.94
C GLY A 92 4.67 -15.29 12.27
N ALA A 93 5.17 -16.40 11.71
CA ALA A 93 6.45 -16.43 11.03
C ALA A 93 6.45 -15.47 9.82
N SER A 94 7.50 -14.65 9.73
CA SER A 94 7.70 -13.70 8.64
C SER A 94 8.13 -14.45 7.39
N ASN A 95 7.34 -14.34 6.33
CA ASN A 95 7.66 -14.84 4.99
C ASN A 95 8.07 -13.67 4.06
N PRO A 96 8.45 -13.92 2.79
CA PRO A 96 8.87 -12.83 1.89
C PRO A 96 7.81 -11.74 1.70
N TRP A 97 6.53 -12.11 1.71
CA TRP A 97 5.42 -11.16 1.63
C TRP A 97 5.20 -10.40 2.94
N THR A 98 5.40 -11.03 4.10
CA THR A 98 5.37 -10.36 5.41
C THR A 98 6.43 -9.28 5.51
N LEU A 99 7.62 -9.54 4.94
CA LEU A 99 8.69 -8.55 4.90
C LEU A 99 8.31 -7.38 3.98
N LYS A 100 7.86 -7.66 2.76
CA LYS A 100 7.44 -6.61 1.79
C LYS A 100 6.32 -5.73 2.36
N LYS A 101 5.21 -6.37 2.75
CA LYS A 101 4.55 -6.20 4.05
C LYS A 101 4.87 -4.97 4.90
N ALA A 102 5.70 -5.27 5.90
CA ALA A 102 6.19 -4.36 6.91
C ALA A 102 7.06 -3.23 6.34
N LEU A 103 7.86 -3.48 5.29
CA LEU A 103 8.68 -2.43 4.67
C LEU A 103 7.81 -1.34 4.04
N ARG A 104 6.72 -1.71 3.36
CA ARG A 104 5.75 -0.73 2.84
C ARG A 104 5.08 0.05 3.97
N ALA A 105 4.74 -0.62 5.07
CA ALA A 105 4.16 0.05 6.24
C ALA A 105 5.14 1.11 6.81
N ASN A 106 6.42 0.76 6.99
CA ASN A 106 7.46 1.70 7.44
C ASN A 106 7.65 2.87 6.47
N GLU A 107 7.59 2.62 5.17
CA GLU A 107 7.65 3.67 4.15
C GLU A 107 6.50 4.66 4.32
N ILE A 108 5.27 4.17 4.49
CA ILE A 108 4.07 4.99 4.73
C ILE A 108 4.20 5.79 6.04
N ALA A 109 4.67 5.18 7.13
CA ALA A 109 4.87 5.90 8.38
C ALA A 109 5.91 7.01 8.25
N ARG A 110 7.06 6.73 7.61
CA ARG A 110 8.11 7.73 7.40
C ARG A 110 7.63 8.86 6.50
N ALA A 111 6.97 8.50 5.40
CA ALA A 111 6.44 9.42 4.41
C ALA A 111 5.43 10.42 5.00
N ASN A 112 4.56 9.95 5.87
CA ASN A 112 3.44 10.73 6.42
C ASN A 112 3.68 11.15 7.88
N ARG A 113 4.85 10.84 8.45
CA ARG A 113 5.22 11.12 9.84
C ARG A 113 4.19 10.53 10.81
N LEU A 114 3.90 9.23 10.71
CA LEU A 114 2.93 8.54 11.59
C LEU A 114 3.68 7.80 12.69
N PRO A 115 3.37 8.02 13.98
CA PRO A 115 3.86 7.16 15.06
C PRO A 115 3.53 5.70 14.78
N CYS A 116 4.47 4.80 15.07
CA CYS A 116 4.32 3.37 14.82
C CYS A 116 3.96 2.62 16.10
N VAL A 117 2.93 1.76 16.04
CA VAL A 117 2.60 0.82 17.10
C VAL A 117 2.68 -0.61 16.56
N SER A 118 3.70 -1.35 16.98
CA SER A 118 3.93 -2.74 16.61
C SER A 118 3.41 -3.70 17.68
N LEU A 119 2.37 -4.46 17.33
CA LEU A 119 1.81 -5.53 18.14
C LEU A 119 2.53 -6.84 17.79
N VAL A 120 3.56 -7.15 18.58
CA VAL A 120 4.56 -8.16 18.28
C VAL A 120 4.16 -9.53 18.83
N GLU A 121 4.03 -10.49 17.92
CA GLU A 121 3.97 -11.91 18.23
C GLU A 121 4.36 -12.74 17.02
N SER A 122 5.66 -12.99 16.86
CA SER A 122 6.22 -13.71 15.72
C SER A 122 7.15 -14.84 16.16
N GLY A 123 6.95 -16.01 15.55
CA GLY A 123 7.84 -17.16 15.68
C GLY A 123 9.23 -16.98 15.03
N GLY A 124 9.49 -15.84 14.39
CA GLY A 124 10.74 -15.57 13.67
C GLY A 124 10.54 -15.58 12.15
N ALA A 125 11.57 -15.95 11.39
CA ALA A 125 11.49 -16.06 9.94
C ALA A 125 11.01 -17.44 9.48
N ASP A 126 10.33 -17.51 8.34
CA ASP A 126 10.05 -18.77 7.64
C ASP A 126 11.36 -19.37 7.12
N LEU A 127 11.90 -20.37 7.83
CA LEU A 127 13.23 -20.92 7.57
C LEU A 127 13.43 -21.45 6.14
N PRO A 128 12.46 -22.12 5.48
CA PRO A 128 12.63 -22.56 4.09
C PRO A 128 12.87 -21.41 3.10
N SER A 129 12.27 -20.24 3.35
CA SER A 129 12.41 -19.04 2.51
C SER A 129 13.41 -18.02 3.05
N GLN A 130 14.25 -18.39 4.03
CA GLN A 130 15.16 -17.47 4.72
C GLN A 130 16.04 -16.64 3.76
N LYS A 131 16.43 -17.19 2.60
CA LYS A 131 17.26 -16.50 1.60
C LYS A 131 16.61 -15.22 1.03
N GLU A 132 15.29 -15.16 1.06
CA GLU A 132 14.48 -14.01 0.60
C GLU A 132 14.10 -13.08 1.75
N ILE A 133 14.43 -13.43 3.00
CA ILE A 133 14.03 -12.69 4.21
C ILE A 133 15.24 -12.12 4.93
N PHE A 134 16.30 -12.90 5.16
CA PHE A 134 17.39 -12.52 6.07
C PHE A 134 18.16 -11.28 5.60
N ILE A 135 18.70 -11.32 4.37
CA ILE A 135 19.48 -10.22 3.81
C ILE A 135 18.65 -8.94 3.63
N PRO A 136 17.48 -8.96 2.96
CA PRO A 136 16.65 -7.76 2.84
C PRO A 136 16.00 -7.33 4.18
N GLY A 137 15.81 -8.26 5.12
CA GLY A 137 15.14 -8.04 6.40
C GLY A 137 15.83 -7.02 7.30
N GLY A 138 17.14 -6.82 7.14
CA GLY A 138 17.89 -5.77 7.84
C GLY A 138 17.33 -4.35 7.61
N ALA A 139 16.62 -4.13 6.48
CA ALA A 139 15.96 -2.87 6.21
C ALA A 139 14.88 -2.53 7.25
N LEU A 140 14.18 -3.53 7.83
CA LEU A 140 13.17 -3.32 8.86
C LEU A 140 13.75 -2.58 10.08
N PHE A 141 14.91 -3.04 10.55
CA PHE A 141 15.60 -2.49 11.73
C PHE A 141 16.20 -1.11 11.43
N ARG A 142 16.82 -0.97 10.26
CA ARG A 142 17.34 0.31 9.77
C ARG A 142 16.23 1.37 9.71
N ASP A 143 15.08 1.01 9.16
CA ASP A 143 13.98 1.95 8.96
C ASP A 143 13.30 2.29 10.30
N LEU A 144 13.15 1.31 11.20
CA LEU A 144 12.67 1.56 12.57
C LEU A 144 13.55 2.57 13.33
N THR A 145 14.88 2.42 13.24
CA THR A 145 15.83 3.37 13.87
C THR A 145 15.76 4.75 13.24
N ARG A 146 15.59 4.83 11.92
CA ARG A 146 15.45 6.11 11.20
C ARG A 146 14.14 6.82 11.49
N LEU A 147 13.07 6.09 11.84
CA LEU A 147 11.84 6.71 12.34
C LEU A 147 12.10 7.40 13.69
N SER A 148 12.73 6.69 14.63
CA SER A 148 13.12 7.26 15.93
C SER A 148 14.04 8.48 15.76
N GLU A 149 15.07 8.41 14.91
CA GLU A 149 15.97 9.55 14.61
C GLU A 149 15.22 10.76 14.03
N ALA A 150 14.22 10.53 13.18
CA ALA A 150 13.36 11.59 12.65
C ALA A 150 12.35 12.14 13.66
N GLY A 151 12.35 11.66 14.91
CA GLY A 151 11.40 12.02 15.95
C GLY A 151 10.00 11.47 15.71
N ILE A 152 9.87 10.36 14.97
CA ILE A 152 8.62 9.62 14.77
C ILE A 152 8.59 8.46 15.79
N PRO A 153 7.75 8.53 16.84
CA PRO A 153 7.79 7.57 17.93
C PRO A 153 7.46 6.14 17.51
N THR A 154 8.16 5.19 18.09
CA THR A 154 8.02 3.76 17.83
C THR A 154 7.68 3.01 19.12
N VAL A 155 6.55 2.29 19.13
CA VAL A 155 6.02 1.59 20.30
C VAL A 155 5.92 0.11 19.98
N ALA A 156 6.63 -0.75 20.71
CA ALA A 156 6.49 -2.19 20.63
C ALA A 156 5.66 -2.73 21.81
N VAL A 157 4.63 -3.51 21.49
CA VAL A 157 3.80 -4.24 22.47
C VAL A 157 3.98 -5.72 22.22
N VAL A 158 4.70 -6.40 23.10
CA VAL A 158 5.08 -7.81 22.93
C VAL A 158 4.06 -8.70 23.65
N PHE A 159 3.28 -9.45 22.86
CA PHE A 159 2.25 -10.37 23.35
C PHE A 159 2.72 -11.82 23.43
N GLY A 160 3.86 -12.14 22.82
CA GLY A 160 4.38 -13.50 22.75
C GLY A 160 5.82 -13.53 22.28
N ASN A 161 6.15 -14.45 21.37
CA ASN A 161 7.50 -14.62 20.89
C ASN A 161 7.96 -13.40 20.06
N SER A 162 9.23 -13.03 20.28
CA SER A 162 9.99 -12.07 19.50
C SER A 162 11.45 -12.53 19.50
N THR A 163 11.75 -13.54 18.68
CA THR A 163 13.02 -14.28 18.73
C THR A 163 14.01 -13.86 17.64
N ALA A 164 15.30 -14.04 17.90
CA ALA A 164 16.41 -13.78 16.98
C ALA A 164 16.35 -12.37 16.38
N GLY A 165 16.28 -12.24 15.05
CA GLY A 165 16.12 -10.94 14.40
C GLY A 165 14.88 -10.18 14.88
N GLY A 166 13.78 -10.88 15.16
CA GLY A 166 12.54 -10.27 15.66
C GLY A 166 12.73 -9.57 17.01
N ALA A 167 13.69 -9.99 17.84
CA ALA A 167 14.01 -9.36 19.12
C ALA A 167 14.44 -7.88 18.97
N TYR A 168 14.93 -7.48 17.80
CA TYR A 168 15.30 -6.09 17.53
C TYR A 168 14.09 -5.17 17.27
N VAL A 169 12.88 -5.70 17.05
CA VAL A 169 11.68 -4.84 16.98
C VAL A 169 11.45 -4.15 18.34
N PRO A 170 11.30 -4.87 19.47
CA PRO A 170 11.29 -4.21 20.77
C PRO A 170 12.65 -3.58 21.11
N GLY A 171 13.78 -4.23 20.78
CA GLY A 171 15.11 -3.72 21.11
C GLY A 171 15.51 -2.38 20.47
N MET A 172 14.78 -1.93 19.45
CA MET A 172 15.02 -0.67 18.74
C MET A 172 13.79 0.24 18.72
N SER A 173 12.75 -0.08 19.51
CA SER A 173 11.59 0.79 19.70
C SER A 173 11.83 1.77 20.85
N ASP A 174 11.26 2.98 20.75
CA ASP A 174 11.36 4.01 21.79
C ASP A 174 10.62 3.65 23.08
N HIS A 175 9.56 2.84 22.95
CA HIS A 175 8.75 2.37 24.07
C HIS A 175 8.42 0.88 23.94
N VAL A 176 8.74 0.10 24.97
CA VAL A 176 8.56 -1.36 24.98
C VAL A 176 7.63 -1.78 26.11
N ILE A 177 6.52 -2.43 25.74
CA ILE A 177 5.54 -3.00 26.66
C ILE A 177 5.59 -4.52 26.52
N MET A 178 5.81 -5.24 27.61
CA MET A 178 5.85 -6.71 27.62
C MET A 178 4.77 -7.29 28.53
N VAL A 179 4.01 -8.27 28.01
CA VAL A 179 2.97 -8.98 28.75
C VAL A 179 3.57 -10.08 29.61
N ARG A 180 3.31 -10.04 30.91
CA ARG A 180 3.74 -11.02 31.91
C ARG A 180 3.42 -12.45 31.51
N GLU A 181 4.38 -13.37 31.71
CA GLU A 181 4.24 -14.83 31.48
C GLU A 181 3.79 -15.20 30.05
N ARG A 182 3.90 -14.25 29.09
CA ARG A 182 3.53 -14.44 27.69
C ARG A 182 4.62 -13.97 26.75
N ALA A 183 5.09 -12.73 26.95
CA ALA A 183 6.11 -12.12 26.12
C ALA A 183 7.47 -12.81 26.31
N LYS A 184 8.12 -13.14 25.21
CA LYS A 184 9.40 -13.86 25.18
C LYS A 184 10.32 -13.22 24.14
N VAL A 185 11.35 -12.52 24.59
CA VAL A 185 12.29 -11.80 23.73
C VAL A 185 13.69 -12.34 23.98
N PHE A 186 14.35 -12.85 22.94
CA PHE A 186 15.73 -13.34 23.05
C PHE A 186 16.37 -13.47 21.67
N LEU A 187 17.69 -13.36 21.58
CA LEU A 187 18.44 -13.59 20.34
C LEU A 187 18.52 -15.07 19.97
N GLY A 188 18.47 -15.95 20.97
CA GLY A 188 18.36 -17.39 20.80
C GLY A 188 17.47 -17.94 21.90
N GLY A 189 16.45 -18.71 21.54
CA GLY A 189 15.60 -19.36 22.53
C GLY A 189 16.30 -20.51 23.25
N PRO A 190 15.68 -21.10 24.27
CA PRO A 190 16.29 -22.18 25.05
C PRO A 190 16.90 -23.33 24.22
N PRO A 191 16.27 -23.80 23.12
CA PRO A 191 16.88 -24.83 22.30
C PRO A 191 18.23 -24.40 21.69
N LEU A 192 18.36 -23.13 21.27
CA LEU A 192 19.59 -22.61 20.68
C LEU A 192 20.66 -22.39 21.76
N VAL A 193 20.28 -21.85 22.92
CA VAL A 193 21.19 -21.64 24.06
C VAL A 193 21.77 -22.98 24.53
N ARG A 194 20.93 -24.00 24.71
CA ARG A 194 21.37 -25.35 25.07
C ARG A 194 22.31 -25.94 24.05
N MET A 195 21.98 -25.82 22.76
CA MET A 195 22.82 -26.33 21.67
C MET A 195 24.17 -25.62 21.57
N ALA A 196 24.21 -24.30 21.80
CA ALA A 196 25.42 -23.50 21.61
C ALA A 196 26.35 -23.49 22.84
N THR A 197 25.79 -23.61 24.04
CA THR A 197 26.53 -23.38 25.30
C THR A 197 26.42 -24.51 26.32
N GLY A 198 25.42 -25.39 26.18
CA GLY A 198 25.09 -26.42 27.18
C GLY A 198 24.25 -25.92 28.35
N GLU A 199 23.94 -24.62 28.44
CA GLU A 199 23.07 -24.05 29.47
C GLU A 199 21.62 -24.53 29.31
N GLU A 200 20.97 -24.87 30.43
CA GLU A 200 19.54 -25.16 30.50
C GLU A 200 18.82 -23.99 31.19
N SER A 201 18.09 -23.20 30.41
CA SER A 201 17.26 -22.08 30.90
C SER A 201 15.83 -22.19 30.38
N GLY A 202 14.85 -21.77 31.18
CA GLY A 202 13.45 -21.69 30.76
C GLY A 202 13.17 -20.43 29.92
N ASP A 203 12.07 -20.42 29.17
CA ASP A 203 11.69 -19.25 28.36
C ASP A 203 11.54 -17.96 29.18
N GLU A 204 10.90 -18.03 30.36
CA GLU A 204 10.64 -16.85 31.20
C GLU A 204 11.92 -16.33 31.89
N GLU A 205 12.80 -17.25 32.29
CA GLU A 205 14.10 -16.91 32.87
C GLU A 205 15.03 -16.27 31.83
N LEU A 206 15.03 -16.81 30.60
CA LEU A 206 15.92 -16.37 29.53
C LEU A 206 15.49 -15.05 28.88
N GLY A 207 14.18 -14.81 28.75
CA GLY A 207 13.65 -13.71 27.93
C GLY A 207 12.24 -13.25 28.29
N GLY A 208 11.77 -13.57 29.51
CA GLY A 208 10.44 -13.23 29.97
C GLY A 208 10.25 -11.74 30.24
N ALA A 209 9.00 -11.32 30.40
CA ALA A 209 8.65 -9.93 30.68
C ALA A 209 9.21 -9.45 32.03
N ASP A 210 9.23 -10.32 33.06
CA ASP A 210 9.72 -9.92 34.38
C ASP A 210 11.24 -9.72 34.37
N MET A 211 11.97 -10.65 33.74
CA MET A 211 13.42 -10.50 33.51
C MET A 211 13.73 -9.22 32.75
N HIS A 212 13.03 -8.94 31.65
CA HIS A 212 13.32 -7.76 30.87
C HIS A 212 12.97 -6.45 31.58
N ALA A 213 11.89 -6.42 32.37
CA ALA A 213 11.46 -5.23 33.09
C ALA A 213 12.28 -4.93 34.35
N ARG A 214 12.90 -5.95 34.98
CA ARG A 214 13.62 -5.79 36.26
C ARG A 214 15.13 -5.90 36.15
N THR A 215 15.63 -6.71 35.21
CA THR A 215 17.04 -7.07 35.13
C THR A 215 17.71 -6.42 33.94
N SER A 216 17.26 -6.71 32.71
CA SER A 216 17.96 -6.22 31.52
C SER A 216 17.64 -4.76 31.17
N GLY A 217 16.46 -4.26 31.55
CA GLY A 217 15.96 -2.94 31.15
C GLY A 217 15.40 -2.84 29.72
N LEU A 218 15.23 -3.96 29.01
CA LEU A 218 14.62 -3.94 27.67
C LEU A 218 13.14 -3.50 27.69
N ALA A 219 12.40 -3.84 28.74
CA ALA A 219 10.99 -3.47 28.85
C ALA A 219 10.82 -2.22 29.71
N ASP A 220 10.22 -1.17 29.15
CA ASP A 220 9.85 0.05 29.88
C ASP A 220 8.58 -0.14 30.72
N HIS A 221 7.72 -1.06 30.27
CA HIS A 221 6.38 -1.25 30.79
C HIS A 221 6.06 -2.73 30.96
N PHE A 222 5.87 -3.13 32.22
CA PHE A 222 5.38 -4.46 32.59
C PHE A 222 3.85 -4.49 32.59
N ALA A 223 3.24 -5.28 31.70
CA ALA A 223 1.79 -5.43 31.59
C ALA A 223 1.32 -6.76 32.19
N LEU A 224 0.18 -6.74 32.89
CA LEU A 224 -0.34 -7.94 33.57
C LEU A 224 -1.00 -8.94 32.61
N ASP A 225 -1.64 -8.43 31.56
CA ASP A 225 -2.34 -9.17 30.52
C ASP A 225 -2.40 -8.34 29.21
N GLU A 226 -3.05 -8.88 28.17
CA GLU A 226 -3.15 -8.21 26.87
C GLU A 226 -3.97 -6.90 26.91
N PRO A 227 -5.14 -6.82 27.59
CA PRO A 227 -5.84 -5.56 27.80
C PRO A 227 -5.03 -4.49 28.53
N ASP A 228 -4.29 -4.86 29.59
CA ASP A 228 -3.40 -3.92 30.30
C ASP A 228 -2.27 -3.41 29.40
N ALA A 229 -1.70 -4.27 28.55
CA ALA A 229 -0.70 -3.89 27.57
C ALA A 229 -1.24 -2.86 26.57
N LEU A 230 -2.42 -3.10 26.00
CA LEU A 230 -3.06 -2.17 25.05
C LEU A 230 -3.43 -0.84 25.71
N ARG A 231 -3.95 -0.88 26.95
CA ARG A 231 -4.20 0.31 27.77
C ARG A 231 -2.92 1.12 28.01
N ARG A 232 -1.78 0.46 28.23
CA ARG A 232 -0.47 1.12 28.37
C ARG A 232 0.02 1.71 27.06
N ALA A 233 -0.15 1.01 25.94
CA ALA A 233 0.21 1.51 24.61
C ALA A 233 -0.57 2.81 24.29
N ARG A 234 -1.89 2.81 24.52
CA ARG A 234 -2.72 4.02 24.43
C ARG A 234 -2.18 5.17 25.31
N ARG A 235 -1.81 4.88 26.55
CA ARG A 235 -1.20 5.88 27.45
C ARG A 235 0.15 6.38 26.98
N VAL A 236 0.98 5.57 26.32
CA VAL A 236 2.23 6.02 25.70
C VAL A 236 1.91 7.03 24.60
N VAL A 237 1.01 6.67 23.67
CA VAL A 237 0.61 7.54 22.57
C VAL A 237 0.04 8.88 23.05
N ALA A 238 -0.82 8.85 24.07
CA ALA A 238 -1.39 10.05 24.70
C ALA A 238 -0.33 11.02 25.28
N ARG A 239 0.89 10.54 25.58
CA ARG A 239 1.98 11.34 26.18
C ARG A 239 3.05 11.77 25.18
N LEU A 240 2.90 11.45 23.89
CA LEU A 240 3.88 11.81 22.86
C LEU A 240 3.97 13.31 22.59
N ASN A 241 3.03 14.12 23.12
CA ASN A 241 2.88 15.54 22.75
C ASN A 241 2.82 15.69 21.21
N TRP A 242 2.15 14.74 20.56
CA TRP A 242 2.12 14.66 19.11
C TRP A 242 1.25 15.76 18.53
N ARG A 243 1.72 16.40 17.46
CA ARG A 243 0.99 17.45 16.73
C ARG A 243 1.19 17.24 15.24
N LYS A 244 0.08 17.32 14.49
CA LYS A 244 0.12 17.43 13.03
C LYS A 244 0.83 18.73 12.63
N ALA A 245 1.45 18.72 11.46
CA ALA A 245 2.11 19.90 10.91
C ALA A 245 1.13 21.04 10.58
N HIS A 246 -0.12 20.68 10.29
CA HIS A 246 -1.16 21.59 9.87
C HIS A 246 -2.46 21.31 10.66
N ALA A 247 -3.31 22.32 10.78
CA ALA A 247 -4.62 22.19 11.44
C ALA A 247 -5.59 21.45 10.53
N ASP A 248 -6.53 20.71 11.12
CA ASP A 248 -7.58 20.03 10.35
C ASP A 248 -8.40 21.05 9.54
N PRO A 249 -8.84 20.68 8.31
CA PRO A 249 -9.65 21.56 7.48
C PRO A 249 -11.02 21.79 8.12
N PRO A 250 -11.74 22.86 7.71
CA PRO A 250 -13.12 23.07 8.13
C PRO A 250 -14.04 21.94 7.63
N PRO A 251 -15.24 21.78 8.21
CA PRO A 251 -16.21 20.79 7.77
C PRO A 251 -16.43 20.82 6.25
N ALA A 252 -16.36 19.65 5.63
CA ALA A 252 -16.49 19.50 4.18
C ALA A 252 -17.96 19.48 3.75
N VAL A 253 -18.24 20.08 2.60
CA VAL A 253 -19.54 19.92 1.93
C VAL A 253 -19.56 18.54 1.26
N PRO A 254 -20.58 17.68 1.50
CA PRO A 254 -20.66 16.40 0.81
C PRO A 254 -20.82 16.59 -0.71
N PRO A 255 -20.46 15.59 -1.54
CA PRO A 255 -20.76 15.60 -2.95
C PRO A 255 -22.27 15.73 -3.19
N ARG A 256 -22.67 16.28 -4.35
CA ARG A 256 -24.08 16.43 -4.75
C ARG A 256 -24.69 15.13 -5.29
N HIS A 257 -23.85 14.16 -5.60
CA HIS A 257 -24.22 12.88 -6.19
C HIS A 257 -23.89 11.75 -5.21
N ASP A 258 -24.72 10.72 -5.21
CA ASP A 258 -24.59 9.56 -4.33
C ASP A 258 -23.35 8.73 -4.73
N GLU A 259 -22.56 8.32 -3.74
CA GLU A 259 -21.42 7.43 -3.96
C GLU A 259 -21.80 6.07 -4.55
N ASP A 260 -23.02 5.55 -4.29
CA ASP A 260 -23.51 4.28 -4.85
C ASP A 260 -23.53 4.31 -6.39
N GLU A 261 -23.72 5.49 -6.99
CA GLU A 261 -23.70 5.65 -8.44
C GLU A 261 -22.32 5.32 -9.05
N LEU A 262 -21.23 5.36 -8.28
CA LEU A 262 -19.88 4.97 -8.72
C LEU A 262 -19.84 3.53 -9.25
N LEU A 263 -20.71 2.64 -8.75
CA LEU A 263 -20.79 1.25 -9.17
C LEU A 263 -21.22 1.08 -10.64
N GLY A 264 -21.88 2.09 -11.21
CA GLY A 264 -22.43 2.09 -12.57
C GLY A 264 -21.61 2.87 -13.61
N ILE A 265 -20.58 3.60 -13.20
CA ILE A 265 -19.84 4.50 -14.11
C ILE A 265 -18.85 3.75 -14.99
N VAL A 266 -18.06 2.85 -14.40
CA VAL A 266 -17.02 2.12 -15.14
C VAL A 266 -17.65 1.03 -15.99
N PRO A 267 -17.51 1.07 -17.33
CA PRO A 267 -18.06 0.06 -18.22
C PRO A 267 -17.48 -1.33 -17.94
N GLY A 268 -18.26 -2.38 -18.21
CA GLY A 268 -17.79 -3.76 -18.06
C GLY A 268 -16.61 -4.09 -18.99
N ASP A 269 -16.62 -3.54 -20.21
CA ASP A 269 -15.48 -3.57 -21.12
C ASP A 269 -14.63 -2.30 -20.97
N LEU A 270 -13.42 -2.45 -20.42
CA LEU A 270 -12.46 -1.35 -20.20
C LEU A 270 -11.95 -0.70 -21.49
N LYS A 271 -12.27 -1.24 -22.67
CA LYS A 271 -12.04 -0.57 -23.95
C LYS A 271 -13.06 0.55 -24.21
N THR A 272 -14.20 0.52 -23.54
CA THR A 272 -15.22 1.56 -23.64
C THR A 272 -14.81 2.75 -22.78
N PRO A 273 -14.60 3.94 -23.36
CA PRO A 273 -14.26 5.13 -22.58
C PRO A 273 -15.45 5.58 -21.72
N PHE A 274 -15.15 6.27 -20.62
CA PHE A 274 -16.15 6.93 -19.77
C PHE A 274 -15.60 8.28 -19.31
N ASP A 275 -16.48 9.22 -18.96
CA ASP A 275 -16.04 10.53 -18.46
C ASP A 275 -15.63 10.44 -16.98
N PRO A 276 -14.34 10.66 -16.63
CA PRO A 276 -13.87 10.62 -15.26
C PRO A 276 -14.47 11.74 -14.41
N ARG A 277 -15.03 12.79 -15.03
CA ARG A 277 -15.73 13.86 -14.30
C ARG A 277 -16.92 13.31 -13.52
N GLU A 278 -17.56 12.24 -14.00
CA GLU A 278 -18.62 11.54 -13.25
C GLU A 278 -18.07 10.92 -11.96
N VAL A 279 -16.86 10.36 -11.98
CA VAL A 279 -16.22 9.87 -10.74
C VAL A 279 -15.84 11.05 -9.83
N ILE A 280 -15.20 12.08 -10.39
CA ILE A 280 -14.78 13.26 -9.64
C ILE A 280 -15.97 13.90 -8.91
N ALA A 281 -17.10 14.08 -9.59
CA ALA A 281 -18.31 14.68 -9.04
C ALA A 281 -18.88 13.94 -7.82
N ARG A 282 -18.57 12.65 -7.64
CA ARG A 282 -19.02 11.82 -6.51
C ARG A 282 -17.99 11.70 -5.38
N ILE A 283 -16.76 12.17 -5.59
CA ILE A 283 -15.70 12.08 -4.57
C ILE A 283 -15.24 13.44 -4.05
N VAL A 284 -15.46 14.54 -4.78
CA VAL A 284 -15.03 15.88 -4.34
C VAL A 284 -16.15 16.67 -3.65
N ASP A 285 -15.75 17.56 -2.76
CA ASP A 285 -16.65 18.36 -1.95
C ASP A 285 -17.59 19.22 -2.83
N GLY A 286 -18.88 19.17 -2.53
CA GLY A 286 -19.90 19.92 -3.28
C GLY A 286 -19.98 19.58 -4.77
N SER A 287 -19.32 18.50 -5.23
CA SER A 287 -19.11 18.18 -6.65
C SER A 287 -18.45 19.32 -7.43
N GLU A 288 -17.63 20.15 -6.76
CA GLU A 288 -16.98 21.31 -7.37
C GLU A 288 -15.61 20.93 -7.92
N PHE A 289 -15.44 21.12 -9.22
CA PHE A 289 -14.20 20.86 -9.94
C PHE A 289 -13.87 22.02 -10.88
N ASP A 290 -12.81 22.76 -10.56
CA ASP A 290 -12.32 23.88 -11.37
C ASP A 290 -11.32 23.36 -12.39
N GLU A 291 -11.80 23.13 -13.62
CA GLU A 291 -11.02 22.45 -14.64
C GLU A 291 -9.95 23.35 -15.27
N PHE A 292 -8.70 22.87 -15.25
CA PHE A 292 -7.56 23.48 -15.90
C PHE A 292 -7.42 22.97 -17.34
N LYS A 293 -7.33 23.91 -18.30
CA LYS A 293 -7.21 23.63 -19.74
C LYS A 293 -8.24 22.60 -20.26
N PRO A 294 -9.55 22.81 -20.07
CA PRO A 294 -10.57 21.84 -20.52
C PRO A 294 -10.56 21.61 -22.04
N LEU A 295 -10.12 22.59 -22.83
CA LEU A 295 -10.10 22.55 -24.30
C LEU A 295 -8.75 22.13 -24.92
N TYR A 296 -7.75 21.80 -24.11
CA TYR A 296 -6.42 21.37 -24.57
C TYR A 296 -6.05 20.04 -23.92
N GLY A 297 -5.62 19.06 -24.71
CA GLY A 297 -5.41 17.69 -24.21
C GLY A 297 -6.64 17.14 -23.46
N PRO A 298 -7.81 17.04 -24.12
CA PRO A 298 -9.07 16.67 -23.46
C PRO A 298 -9.11 15.20 -23.00
N SER A 299 -8.15 14.37 -23.40
CA SER A 299 -8.04 12.97 -22.98
C SER A 299 -7.55 12.82 -21.53
N LEU A 300 -7.08 13.92 -20.93
CA LEU A 300 -6.72 14.02 -19.52
C LEU A 300 -7.43 15.22 -18.89
N ALA A 301 -8.43 14.96 -18.06
CA ALA A 301 -9.05 15.98 -17.23
C ALA A 301 -8.08 16.37 -16.11
N THR A 302 -7.86 17.67 -15.91
CA THR A 302 -7.03 18.17 -14.81
C THR A 302 -7.72 19.35 -14.16
N GLY A 303 -7.67 19.49 -12.85
CA GLY A 303 -8.34 20.61 -12.19
C GLY A 303 -8.21 20.59 -10.68
N TRP A 304 -8.71 21.64 -10.05
CA TRP A 304 -8.65 21.83 -8.61
C TRP A 304 -9.96 21.43 -7.97
N ALA A 305 -9.87 20.79 -6.80
CA ALA A 305 -11.02 20.44 -6.00
C ALA A 305 -10.66 20.47 -4.51
N ARG A 306 -11.66 20.17 -3.68
CA ARG A 306 -11.46 19.82 -2.27
C ARG A 306 -12.00 18.42 -2.02
N LEU A 307 -11.36 17.68 -1.12
CA LEU A 307 -11.84 16.37 -0.68
C LEU A 307 -11.71 16.32 0.84
N HIS A 308 -12.85 16.16 1.54
CA HIS A 308 -12.90 16.28 3.00
C HIS A 308 -12.27 17.59 3.50
N GLY A 309 -12.46 18.68 2.75
CA GLY A 309 -11.92 20.00 3.07
C GLY A 309 -10.45 20.17 2.69
N TYR A 310 -9.71 19.13 2.32
CA TYR A 310 -8.32 19.24 1.88
C TYR A 310 -8.23 19.70 0.41
N PRO A 311 -7.40 20.70 0.07
CA PRO A 311 -7.20 21.08 -1.33
C PRO A 311 -6.45 19.97 -2.08
N VAL A 312 -6.90 19.67 -3.30
CA VAL A 312 -6.29 18.63 -4.14
C VAL A 312 -6.27 19.06 -5.61
N GLY A 313 -5.17 18.76 -6.30
CA GLY A 313 -5.11 18.81 -7.77
C GLY A 313 -5.39 17.43 -8.34
N VAL A 314 -6.39 17.29 -9.20
CA VAL A 314 -6.78 15.99 -9.79
C VAL A 314 -6.26 15.89 -11.22
N LEU A 315 -5.72 14.73 -11.59
CA LEU A 315 -5.43 14.33 -12.97
C LEU A 315 -6.16 13.01 -13.25
N ALA A 316 -7.05 12.98 -14.23
CA ALA A 316 -7.89 11.82 -14.51
C ALA A 316 -7.98 11.53 -16.01
N ASN A 317 -7.72 10.27 -16.41
CA ASN A 317 -7.78 9.89 -17.82
C ASN A 317 -9.24 9.75 -18.29
N ALA A 318 -9.58 10.42 -19.38
CA ALA A 318 -10.93 10.41 -19.96
C ALA A 318 -11.08 9.48 -21.16
N GLN A 319 -10.06 9.36 -22.00
CA GLN A 319 -10.17 8.65 -23.29
C GLN A 319 -9.18 7.48 -23.42
N GLY A 320 -8.59 7.02 -22.32
CA GLY A 320 -7.64 5.90 -22.34
C GLY A 320 -6.24 6.27 -22.88
N VAL A 321 -6.16 7.08 -23.93
CA VAL A 321 -4.89 7.35 -24.63
C VAL A 321 -4.36 8.73 -24.27
N LEU A 322 -3.04 8.82 -24.06
CA LEU A 322 -2.32 10.08 -23.85
C LEU A 322 -1.64 10.54 -25.16
N PHE A 323 -1.82 11.81 -25.51
CA PHE A 323 -1.07 12.48 -26.58
C PHE A 323 -0.09 13.50 -25.99
N SER A 324 0.64 14.17 -26.89
CA SER A 324 1.61 15.21 -26.54
C SER A 324 0.99 16.32 -25.70
N GLU A 325 -0.23 16.72 -26.06
CA GLU A 325 -1.00 17.80 -25.46
C GLU A 325 -1.35 17.47 -24.00
N GLU A 326 -1.82 16.24 -23.72
CA GLU A 326 -2.09 15.77 -22.36
C GLU A 326 -0.82 15.75 -21.51
N SER A 327 0.31 15.30 -22.06
CA SER A 327 1.57 15.28 -21.31
C SER A 327 2.05 16.68 -20.96
N GLN A 328 2.02 17.62 -21.91
CA GLN A 328 2.40 19.01 -21.65
C GLN A 328 1.44 19.68 -20.65
N LYS A 329 0.14 19.39 -20.75
CA LYS A 329 -0.89 19.84 -19.79
C LYS A 329 -0.60 19.31 -18.39
N ALA A 330 -0.36 18.01 -18.25
CA ALA A 330 -0.01 17.36 -16.99
C ALA A 330 1.26 17.95 -16.39
N THR A 331 2.32 18.12 -17.19
CA THR A 331 3.59 18.73 -16.76
C THR A 331 3.35 20.09 -16.10
N GLN A 332 2.62 20.98 -16.78
CA GLN A 332 2.35 22.30 -16.23
C GLN A 332 1.48 22.24 -14.97
N PHE A 333 0.46 21.38 -14.96
CA PHE A 333 -0.45 21.25 -13.83
C PHE A 333 0.27 20.74 -12.56
N ILE A 334 1.15 19.74 -12.71
CA ILE A 334 1.99 19.22 -11.63
C ILE A 334 2.93 20.31 -11.09
N GLN A 335 3.52 21.12 -11.96
CA GLN A 335 4.35 22.26 -11.54
C GLN A 335 3.55 23.28 -10.72
N LEU A 336 2.32 23.61 -11.15
CA LEU A 336 1.43 24.52 -10.42
C LEU A 336 1.08 23.99 -9.03
N ALA A 337 0.79 22.70 -8.91
CA ALA A 337 0.51 22.07 -7.62
C ALA A 337 1.73 22.15 -6.68
N ASN A 338 2.93 21.89 -7.22
CA ASN A 338 4.18 22.00 -6.48
C ASN A 338 4.51 23.44 -6.06
N GLN A 339 4.15 24.46 -6.83
CA GLN A 339 4.33 25.85 -6.40
C GLN A 339 3.47 26.22 -5.19
N ARG A 340 2.34 25.53 -5.01
CA ARG A 340 1.30 25.84 -4.02
C ARG A 340 1.21 24.84 -2.87
N ASP A 341 2.12 23.87 -2.80
CA ASP A 341 2.10 22.79 -1.80
C ASP A 341 0.80 21.96 -1.82
N ILE A 342 0.16 21.81 -2.98
CA ILE A 342 -1.12 21.11 -3.14
C ILE A 342 -0.87 19.63 -3.47
N PRO A 343 -1.39 18.67 -2.68
CA PRO A 343 -1.38 17.25 -3.02
C PRO A 343 -2.02 16.94 -4.38
N LEU A 344 -1.56 15.89 -5.03
CA LEU A 344 -2.06 15.44 -6.32
C LEU A 344 -2.79 14.10 -6.20
N LEU A 345 -3.93 14.00 -6.87
CA LEU A 345 -4.72 12.77 -7.03
C LEU A 345 -4.70 12.33 -8.50
N PHE A 346 -4.19 11.12 -8.74
CA PHE A 346 -4.15 10.50 -10.05
C PHE A 346 -5.22 9.42 -10.16
N LEU A 347 -6.15 9.59 -11.09
CA LEU A 347 -7.23 8.65 -11.36
C LEU A 347 -6.94 7.94 -12.69
N HIS A 348 -6.46 6.70 -12.61
CA HIS A 348 -6.00 5.98 -13.80
C HIS A 348 -7.15 5.33 -14.55
N ASN A 349 -7.18 5.63 -15.84
CA ASN A 349 -7.89 4.87 -16.86
C ASN A 349 -7.13 5.05 -18.18
N THR A 350 -5.91 4.54 -18.24
CA THR A 350 -4.96 4.74 -19.35
C THR A 350 -4.53 3.42 -19.99
N THR A 351 -4.64 3.35 -21.31
CA THR A 351 -4.13 2.28 -22.17
C THR A 351 -2.73 2.55 -22.71
N GLY A 352 -2.21 3.77 -22.50
CA GLY A 352 -0.85 4.16 -22.84
C GLY A 352 -0.81 5.44 -23.65
N TYR A 353 0.28 5.63 -24.38
CA TYR A 353 0.46 6.75 -25.29
C TYR A 353 -0.01 6.39 -26.69
N MET A 354 -0.43 7.39 -27.46
CA MET A 354 -0.73 7.20 -28.87
C MET A 354 0.52 6.71 -29.62
N VAL A 355 0.34 5.86 -30.62
CA VAL A 355 1.42 5.31 -31.44
C VAL A 355 1.22 5.66 -32.91
N GLY A 356 2.31 5.88 -33.63
CA GLY A 356 2.28 6.15 -35.07
C GLY A 356 3.37 7.12 -35.50
N ARG A 357 3.78 7.02 -36.76
CA ARG A 357 4.89 7.80 -37.33
C ARG A 357 4.74 9.31 -37.08
N GLU A 358 3.54 9.85 -37.28
CA GLU A 358 3.26 11.28 -37.10
C GLU A 358 3.46 11.72 -35.65
N TYR A 359 2.96 10.95 -34.68
CA TYR A 359 3.10 11.24 -33.25
C TYR A 359 4.56 11.14 -32.79
N GLU A 360 5.30 10.14 -33.29
CA GLU A 360 6.73 9.99 -33.04
C GLU A 360 7.53 11.20 -33.56
N GLN A 361 7.27 11.60 -34.82
CA GLN A 361 7.90 12.78 -35.42
C GLN A 361 7.47 14.09 -34.74
N GLY A 362 6.24 14.14 -34.23
CA GLY A 362 5.70 15.24 -33.42
C GLY A 362 6.28 15.33 -32.00
N GLY A 363 7.11 14.37 -31.59
CA GLY A 363 7.83 14.41 -30.33
C GLY A 363 7.07 13.84 -29.14
N ILE A 364 6.13 12.91 -29.35
CA ILE A 364 5.36 12.28 -28.26
C ILE A 364 6.24 11.73 -27.13
N ILE A 365 7.42 11.20 -27.46
CA ILE A 365 8.40 10.72 -26.48
C ILE A 365 8.90 11.86 -25.60
N LYS A 366 9.31 13.00 -26.18
CA LYS A 366 9.85 14.12 -25.37
C LYS A 366 8.77 14.75 -24.50
N HIS A 367 7.54 14.84 -25.00
CA HIS A 367 6.41 15.35 -24.23
C HIS A 367 6.01 14.40 -23.10
N GLY A 368 5.93 13.09 -23.36
CA GLY A 368 5.73 12.09 -22.31
C GLY A 368 6.85 12.10 -21.27
N ALA A 369 8.10 12.28 -21.70
CA ALA A 369 9.24 12.44 -20.79
C ALA A 369 9.14 13.71 -19.92
N MET A 370 8.55 14.81 -20.41
CA MET A 370 8.25 15.97 -19.57
C MET A 370 7.24 15.63 -18.47
N MET A 371 6.19 14.88 -18.78
CA MET A 371 5.20 14.46 -17.80
C MET A 371 5.84 13.57 -16.73
N ILE A 372 6.60 12.56 -17.15
CA ILE A 372 7.32 11.65 -16.24
C ILE A 372 8.31 12.43 -15.37
N ASN A 373 9.08 13.36 -15.93
CA ASN A 373 9.99 14.21 -15.16
C ASN A 373 9.22 15.01 -14.09
N ALA A 374 8.08 15.60 -14.45
CA ALA A 374 7.25 16.35 -13.51
C ALA A 374 6.73 15.45 -12.37
N VAL A 375 6.26 14.23 -12.68
CA VAL A 375 5.85 13.27 -11.65
C VAL A 375 7.03 12.90 -10.75
N SER A 376 8.15 12.46 -11.32
CA SER A 376 9.32 11.99 -10.56
C SER A 376 9.94 13.04 -9.63
N ASN A 377 9.91 14.32 -10.02
CA ASN A 377 10.52 15.40 -9.24
C ASN A 377 9.52 16.16 -8.36
N SER A 378 8.22 15.83 -8.47
CA SER A 378 7.22 16.40 -7.59
C SER A 378 7.49 16.01 -6.14
N LYS A 379 7.37 16.97 -5.23
CA LYS A 379 7.55 16.73 -3.78
C LYS A 379 6.25 16.86 -2.99
N VAL A 380 5.19 17.36 -3.61
CA VAL A 380 3.85 17.30 -3.01
C VAL A 380 3.38 15.84 -2.93
N PRO A 381 2.59 15.47 -1.92
CA PRO A 381 2.02 14.15 -1.77
C PRO A 381 1.23 13.72 -3.01
N HIS A 382 1.47 12.52 -3.50
CA HIS A 382 0.68 11.89 -4.56
C HIS A 382 -0.20 10.79 -4.00
N LEU A 383 -1.43 10.71 -4.49
CA LEU A 383 -2.40 9.66 -4.25
C LEU A 383 -2.80 9.10 -5.61
N SER A 384 -2.89 7.78 -5.74
CA SER A 384 -3.25 7.14 -7.00
C SER A 384 -4.40 6.15 -6.81
N VAL A 385 -5.38 6.18 -7.71
CA VAL A 385 -6.48 5.20 -7.76
C VAL A 385 -6.55 4.62 -9.15
N LEU A 386 -6.37 3.31 -9.26
CA LEU A 386 -6.59 2.56 -10.49
C LEU A 386 -8.09 2.27 -10.62
N MET A 387 -8.81 3.02 -11.46
CA MET A 387 -10.26 2.83 -11.65
C MET A 387 -10.56 1.85 -12.79
N GLY A 388 -9.73 1.92 -13.84
CA GLY A 388 -9.87 1.11 -15.06
C GLY A 388 -8.51 0.59 -15.54
N ALA A 389 -8.21 0.81 -16.82
CA ALA A 389 -6.94 0.40 -17.40
C ALA A 389 -5.75 1.19 -16.81
N SER A 390 -4.61 0.54 -16.64
CA SER A 390 -3.36 1.17 -16.22
C SER A 390 -2.19 0.44 -16.87
N TYR A 391 -1.98 0.72 -18.16
CA TYR A 391 -1.03 0.00 -19.01
C TYR A 391 0.22 0.82 -19.38
N GLY A 392 1.35 0.14 -19.44
CA GLY A 392 2.61 0.61 -20.03
C GLY A 392 3.05 1.98 -19.54
N ALA A 393 3.53 2.83 -20.46
CA ALA A 393 4.02 4.17 -20.12
C ALA A 393 2.93 5.11 -19.56
N GLY A 394 1.64 4.82 -19.77
CA GLY A 394 0.55 5.54 -19.13
C GLY A 394 0.56 5.36 -17.60
N HIS A 395 0.85 4.14 -17.12
CA HIS A 395 1.03 3.86 -15.70
C HIS A 395 2.14 4.73 -15.08
N TYR A 396 3.20 4.98 -15.84
CA TYR A 396 4.33 5.79 -15.40
C TYR A 396 3.96 7.27 -15.28
N GLY A 397 3.38 7.85 -16.34
CA GLY A 397 2.99 9.26 -16.36
C GLY A 397 1.89 9.59 -15.34
N MET A 398 1.07 8.63 -14.94
CA MET A 398 -0.01 8.81 -13.98
C MET A 398 0.40 8.52 -12.53
N CYS A 399 1.69 8.48 -12.19
CA CYS A 399 2.16 8.18 -10.83
C CYS A 399 1.78 6.77 -10.33
N GLY A 400 2.14 5.76 -11.12
CA GLY A 400 2.10 4.37 -10.70
C GLY A 400 3.08 4.04 -9.56
N ARG A 401 3.12 2.77 -9.13
CA ARG A 401 3.81 2.34 -7.90
C ARG A 401 5.28 2.78 -7.79
N ALA A 402 6.02 2.78 -8.90
CA ALA A 402 7.45 3.12 -8.93
C ALA A 402 7.74 4.63 -8.80
N TYR A 403 6.72 5.46 -8.71
CA TYR A 403 6.82 6.91 -8.53
C TYR A 403 6.48 7.33 -7.09
N ASP A 404 6.52 6.37 -6.17
CA ASP A 404 6.37 6.53 -4.72
C ASP A 404 5.16 7.37 -4.28
N PRO A 405 3.93 7.09 -4.79
CA PRO A 405 2.74 7.71 -4.24
C PRO A 405 2.62 7.37 -2.75
N ARG A 406 2.14 8.34 -1.95
CA ARG A 406 1.87 8.14 -0.52
C ARG A 406 0.95 6.96 -0.32
N PHE A 407 -0.08 6.86 -1.16
CA PHE A 407 -0.98 5.72 -1.22
C PHE A 407 -1.39 5.43 -2.67
N LEU A 408 -1.50 4.15 -3.02
CA LEU A 408 -2.02 3.69 -4.30
C LEU A 408 -3.07 2.61 -4.06
N PHE A 409 -4.30 2.82 -4.52
CA PHE A 409 -5.39 1.84 -4.43
C PHE A 409 -5.87 1.41 -5.82
N ALA A 410 -6.58 0.28 -5.87
CA ALA A 410 -7.24 -0.18 -7.08
C ALA A 410 -8.72 -0.46 -6.85
N TRP A 411 -9.54 -0.23 -7.87
CA TRP A 411 -10.91 -0.72 -7.92
C TRP A 411 -10.94 -2.18 -8.40
N PRO A 412 -12.01 -2.95 -8.10
CA PRO A 412 -12.13 -4.34 -8.53
C PRO A 412 -12.21 -4.48 -10.06
N SER A 413 -12.64 -3.43 -10.76
CA SER A 413 -12.68 -3.36 -12.22
C SER A 413 -11.32 -3.16 -12.87
N ALA A 414 -10.34 -2.63 -12.14
CA ALA A 414 -9.10 -2.15 -12.72
C ALA A 414 -8.25 -3.27 -13.33
N LYS A 415 -7.37 -2.90 -14.25
CA LYS A 415 -6.35 -3.82 -14.79
C LYS A 415 -5.03 -3.10 -14.98
N SER A 416 -3.93 -3.73 -14.61
CA SER A 416 -2.58 -3.18 -14.83
C SER A 416 -1.62 -4.22 -15.37
N ALA A 417 -0.91 -3.88 -16.44
CA ALA A 417 0.15 -4.71 -17.01
C ALA A 417 1.07 -3.85 -17.89
N VAL A 418 2.11 -4.47 -18.46
CA VAL A 418 3.00 -3.77 -19.41
C VAL A 418 2.26 -3.29 -20.66
N MET A 419 1.28 -4.06 -21.14
CA MET A 419 0.34 -3.70 -22.21
C MET A 419 -0.88 -4.61 -22.13
N GLY A 420 -1.91 -4.34 -22.95
CA GLY A 420 -3.10 -5.20 -23.01
C GLY A 420 -2.78 -6.63 -23.51
N PRO A 421 -3.55 -7.66 -23.07
CA PRO A 421 -3.25 -9.06 -23.39
C PRO A 421 -3.14 -9.34 -24.90
N GLN A 422 -4.10 -8.84 -25.67
CA GLN A 422 -4.16 -9.01 -27.13
C GLN A 422 -2.97 -8.36 -27.84
N GLN A 423 -2.57 -7.16 -27.39
CA GLN A 423 -1.42 -6.46 -27.95
C GLN A 423 -0.13 -7.24 -27.69
N LEU A 424 0.06 -7.76 -26.47
CA LEU A 424 1.27 -8.51 -26.10
C LEU A 424 1.40 -9.79 -26.92
N ALA A 425 0.32 -10.59 -26.96
CA ALA A 425 0.27 -11.82 -27.73
C ALA A 425 0.48 -11.58 -29.23
N GLY A 426 -0.14 -10.52 -29.77
CA GLY A 426 0.01 -10.12 -31.17
C GLY A 426 1.44 -9.73 -31.53
N VAL A 427 2.11 -8.93 -30.71
CA VAL A 427 3.52 -8.53 -30.94
C VAL A 427 4.44 -9.75 -30.91
N MET A 428 4.26 -10.66 -29.95
CA MET A 428 5.05 -11.90 -29.89
C MET A 428 4.89 -12.74 -31.16
N SER A 429 3.64 -12.90 -31.63
CA SER A 429 3.32 -13.63 -32.87
C SER A 429 4.01 -13.02 -34.10
N ILE A 430 3.96 -11.71 -34.26
CA ILE A 430 4.61 -11.00 -35.37
C ILE A 430 6.13 -11.24 -35.35
N VAL A 431 6.78 -11.08 -34.20
CA VAL A 431 8.24 -11.28 -34.07
C VAL A 431 8.65 -12.73 -34.35
N MET A 432 7.86 -13.71 -33.87
CA MET A 432 8.13 -15.13 -34.13
C MET A 432 8.01 -15.46 -35.61
N ARG A 433 6.99 -14.94 -36.28
CA ARG A 433 6.77 -15.08 -37.73
C ARG A 433 7.93 -14.50 -38.53
N GLU A 434 8.35 -13.27 -38.20
CA GLU A 434 9.50 -12.62 -38.84
C GLU A 434 10.81 -13.39 -38.61
N SER A 435 11.05 -13.89 -37.39
CA SER A 435 12.22 -14.73 -37.10
C SER A 435 12.18 -16.05 -37.87
N ALA A 436 11.01 -16.67 -38.06
CA ALA A 436 10.89 -17.92 -38.82
C ALA A 436 11.20 -17.66 -40.30
N ALA A 437 10.62 -16.60 -40.87
CA ALA A 437 10.88 -16.17 -42.24
C ALA A 437 12.37 -15.85 -42.49
N ALA A 438 13.01 -15.09 -41.60
CA ALA A 438 14.43 -14.75 -41.69
C ALA A 438 15.35 -15.99 -41.61
N LYS A 439 14.90 -17.07 -40.96
CA LYS A 439 15.63 -18.35 -40.85
C LYS A 439 15.21 -19.38 -41.89
N GLY A 440 14.32 -19.04 -42.83
CA GLY A 440 13.78 -19.96 -43.83
C GLY A 440 13.04 -21.17 -43.23
N ARG A 441 12.49 -21.03 -42.02
CA ARG A 441 11.74 -22.10 -41.34
C ARG A 441 10.24 -21.94 -41.59
N PRO A 442 9.48 -23.04 -41.72
CA PRO A 442 8.03 -22.96 -41.80
C PRO A 442 7.46 -22.36 -40.50
N TYR A 443 6.39 -21.58 -40.62
CA TYR A 443 5.66 -21.01 -39.50
C TYR A 443 4.38 -21.81 -39.26
N ASP A 444 4.21 -22.31 -38.04
CA ASP A 444 3.05 -23.08 -37.64
C ASP A 444 1.96 -22.14 -37.08
N GLU A 445 0.92 -21.91 -37.88
CA GLU A 445 -0.20 -21.04 -37.54
C GLU A 445 -1.06 -21.58 -36.39
N GLU A 446 -1.17 -22.91 -36.28
CA GLU A 446 -1.98 -23.56 -35.24
C GLU A 446 -1.27 -23.44 -33.89
N GLN A 447 0.04 -23.72 -33.88
CA GLN A 447 0.88 -23.52 -32.70
C GLN A 447 0.91 -22.04 -32.26
N ASP A 448 0.99 -21.10 -33.20
CA ASP A 448 0.90 -19.67 -32.93
C ASP A 448 -0.42 -19.27 -32.26
N ALA A 449 -1.55 -19.74 -32.80
CA ALA A 449 -2.86 -19.44 -32.24
C ALA A 449 -2.99 -19.96 -30.80
N ALA A 450 -2.51 -21.18 -30.53
CA ALA A 450 -2.49 -21.75 -29.18
C ALA A 450 -1.59 -20.95 -28.23
N LEU A 451 -0.41 -20.53 -28.69
CA LEU A 451 0.50 -19.69 -27.90
C LEU A 451 -0.11 -18.32 -27.59
N ARG A 452 -0.74 -17.66 -28.57
CA ARG A 452 -1.41 -16.38 -28.35
C ARG A 452 -2.52 -16.50 -27.31
N ALA A 453 -3.37 -17.52 -27.41
CA ALA A 453 -4.44 -17.75 -26.43
C ALA A 453 -3.88 -17.99 -25.01
N MET A 454 -2.80 -18.77 -24.89
CA MET A 454 -2.11 -18.99 -23.61
C MET A 454 -1.57 -17.67 -23.03
N VAL A 455 -0.88 -16.87 -23.84
CA VAL A 455 -0.32 -15.58 -23.42
C VAL A 455 -1.43 -14.60 -23.04
N GLU A 456 -2.52 -14.52 -23.79
CA GLU A 456 -3.66 -13.66 -23.46
C GLU A 456 -4.27 -14.02 -22.11
N GLN A 457 -4.48 -15.31 -21.84
CA GLN A 457 -5.01 -15.78 -20.56
C GLN A 457 -4.06 -15.50 -19.40
N GLN A 458 -2.76 -15.73 -19.60
CA GLN A 458 -1.74 -15.43 -18.60
C GLN A 458 -1.77 -13.94 -18.23
N ILE A 459 -1.67 -13.04 -19.21
CA ILE A 459 -1.64 -11.59 -18.95
C ILE A 459 -2.95 -11.09 -18.36
N GLU A 460 -4.09 -11.63 -18.78
CA GLU A 460 -5.38 -11.31 -18.18
C GLU A 460 -5.38 -11.63 -16.68
N ALA A 461 -4.97 -12.84 -16.29
CA ALA A 461 -4.91 -13.27 -14.89
C ALA A 461 -3.90 -12.45 -14.06
N GLU A 462 -2.73 -12.14 -14.62
CA GLU A 462 -1.69 -11.36 -13.96
C GLU A 462 -2.04 -9.86 -13.86
N SER A 463 -3.01 -9.38 -14.64
CA SER A 463 -3.43 -7.97 -14.64
C SER A 463 -4.51 -7.62 -13.62
N LEU A 464 -5.11 -8.63 -12.97
CA LEU A 464 -6.25 -8.44 -12.06
C LEU A 464 -5.84 -7.74 -10.74
N PRO A 465 -6.72 -6.92 -10.13
CA PRO A 465 -6.39 -6.18 -8.91
C PRO A 465 -5.97 -7.09 -7.75
N VAL A 466 -6.64 -8.25 -7.58
CA VAL A 466 -6.29 -9.21 -6.52
C VAL A 466 -4.89 -9.81 -6.69
N PHE A 467 -4.43 -10.01 -7.94
CA PHE A 467 -3.09 -10.50 -8.25
C PHE A 467 -2.02 -9.44 -7.96
N LEU A 468 -2.31 -8.18 -8.33
CA LEU A 468 -1.44 -7.04 -8.08
C LEU A 468 -1.35 -6.72 -6.58
N SER A 469 -2.47 -6.78 -5.87
CA SER A 469 -2.55 -6.55 -4.42
C SER A 469 -1.86 -7.67 -3.65
N GLY A 470 -1.98 -8.92 -4.11
CA GLY A 470 -1.19 -10.06 -3.66
C GLY A 470 0.31 -9.82 -3.74
N ARG A 471 0.74 -9.03 -4.72
CA ARG A 471 2.12 -8.61 -4.93
C ARG A 471 2.52 -7.32 -4.22
N LEU A 472 1.60 -6.65 -3.52
CA LEU A 472 1.77 -5.32 -2.96
C LEU A 472 2.16 -4.26 -4.01
N TYR A 473 1.59 -4.34 -5.20
CA TYR A 473 1.70 -3.25 -6.18
C TYR A 473 0.66 -2.15 -5.95
N ASP A 474 -0.33 -2.40 -5.10
CA ASP A 474 -1.27 -1.46 -4.50
C ASP A 474 -1.32 -1.66 -2.98
N ASP A 475 -1.82 -0.66 -2.28
CA ASP A 475 -2.01 -0.62 -0.83
C ASP A 475 -3.39 -1.19 -0.45
N GLY A 476 -4.15 -1.71 -1.42
CA GLY A 476 -5.45 -2.34 -1.23
C GLY A 476 -6.35 -2.22 -2.47
N VAL A 477 -7.22 -3.21 -2.63
CA VAL A 477 -8.37 -3.13 -3.53
C VAL A 477 -9.56 -2.64 -2.71
N ILE A 478 -10.19 -1.53 -3.14
CA ILE A 478 -11.25 -0.85 -2.38
C ILE A 478 -12.57 -0.90 -3.14
N ASP A 479 -13.70 -0.86 -2.40
CA ASP A 479 -15.00 -0.60 -3.01
C ASP A 479 -14.97 0.80 -3.65
N PRO A 480 -15.42 0.97 -4.91
CA PRO A 480 -15.51 2.28 -5.54
C PRO A 480 -16.23 3.33 -4.67
N ARG A 481 -17.26 2.92 -3.93
CA ARG A 481 -18.05 3.79 -3.04
C ARG A 481 -17.23 4.36 -1.88
N ASP A 482 -16.26 3.60 -1.40
CA ASP A 482 -15.38 4.01 -0.31
C ASP A 482 -14.27 4.96 -0.75
N THR A 483 -14.11 5.22 -2.06
CA THR A 483 -13.00 6.02 -2.61
C THR A 483 -12.86 7.37 -1.93
N ARG A 484 -13.98 8.08 -1.70
CA ARG A 484 -13.95 9.38 -1.00
C ARG A 484 -13.44 9.26 0.43
N THR A 485 -13.99 8.31 1.19
CA THR A 485 -13.62 8.06 2.58
C THR A 485 -12.14 7.66 2.69
N VAL A 486 -11.70 6.69 1.87
CA VAL A 486 -10.30 6.22 1.84
C VAL A 486 -9.33 7.37 1.52
N LEU A 487 -9.63 8.17 0.50
CA LEU A 487 -8.80 9.33 0.16
C LEU A 487 -8.80 10.39 1.26
N GLY A 488 -9.93 10.59 1.95
CA GLY A 488 -10.03 11.49 3.10
C GLY A 488 -9.12 11.07 4.26
N LEU A 489 -9.11 9.78 4.60
CA LEU A 489 -8.21 9.21 5.60
C LEU A 489 -6.73 9.37 5.19
N CYS A 490 -6.43 9.13 3.91
CA CYS A 490 -5.08 9.30 3.39
C CYS A 490 -4.61 10.76 3.44
N LEU A 491 -5.47 11.73 3.07
CA LEU A 491 -5.17 13.15 3.13
C LEU A 491 -4.98 13.62 4.58
N SER A 492 -5.78 13.12 5.51
CA SER A 492 -5.62 13.37 6.95
C SER A 492 -4.26 12.88 7.47
N ALA A 493 -3.87 11.65 7.11
CA ALA A 493 -2.57 11.09 7.46
C ALA A 493 -1.42 11.91 6.85
N ILE A 494 -1.52 12.28 5.56
CA ILE A 494 -0.56 13.14 4.87
C ILE A 494 -0.38 14.48 5.59
N HIS A 495 -1.46 15.06 6.13
CA HIS A 495 -1.46 16.35 6.82
C HIS A 495 -0.67 16.35 8.14
N THR A 496 -0.27 15.17 8.62
CA THR A 496 0.59 15.03 9.80
C THR A 496 2.03 15.49 9.53
N ALA A 497 2.49 15.41 8.27
CA ALA A 497 3.81 15.86 7.84
C ALA A 497 3.74 17.23 7.15
N PRO A 498 4.79 18.09 7.28
CA PRO A 498 4.87 19.32 6.50
C PRO A 498 4.91 19.01 5.00
N VAL A 499 4.10 19.73 4.22
CA VAL A 499 4.11 19.62 2.76
C VAL A 499 4.89 20.78 2.15
N ALA A 500 5.91 20.45 1.36
CA ALA A 500 6.68 21.42 0.59
C ALA A 500 6.94 20.88 -0.82
N GLY A 501 6.40 21.56 -1.83
CA GLY A 501 6.56 21.23 -3.22
C GLY A 501 7.94 21.58 -3.77
N ALA A 502 8.19 21.17 -5.00
CA ALA A 502 9.49 21.24 -5.68
C ALA A 502 9.90 22.65 -6.15
N ARG A 503 9.90 23.66 -5.26
CA ARG A 503 10.33 25.05 -5.57
C ARG A 503 11.82 25.17 -5.87
N GLY A 504 12.63 24.24 -5.35
CA GLY A 504 14.06 24.13 -5.66
C GLY A 504 14.36 23.68 -7.09
N GLY A 505 13.32 23.44 -7.91
CA GLY A 505 13.43 23.07 -9.31
C GLY A 505 13.08 21.60 -9.57
N PHE A 506 12.87 21.32 -10.86
CA PHE A 506 12.70 19.99 -11.42
C PHE A 506 13.99 19.58 -12.16
N GLY A 507 14.12 18.30 -12.51
CA GLY A 507 15.16 17.86 -13.44
C GLY A 507 15.00 18.53 -14.82
N VAL A 508 16.04 18.46 -15.64
CA VAL A 508 16.04 19.10 -16.98
C VAL A 508 14.87 18.60 -17.84
N PHE A 509 14.00 19.51 -18.27
CA PHE A 509 12.94 19.21 -19.24
C PHE A 509 13.49 19.19 -20.66
N ARG A 510 13.07 18.20 -21.45
CA ARG A 510 13.44 18.07 -22.86
C ARG A 510 12.41 18.80 -23.73
N MET A 511 12.67 20.08 -24.03
CA MET A 511 11.76 21.00 -24.72
C MET A 511 11.45 20.67 -26.18
#